data_AF-A0A6J3EY09-F1
#
_entry.id   AF-A0A6J3EY09-F1
#
_cell.length_a   1.000
_cell.length_b   1.000
_cell.length_c   1.000
_cell.angle_alpha   90.00
_cell.angle_beta   90.00
_cell.angle_gamma   90.00
#
_symmetry.space_group_name_H-M   'P 1'
#
loop_
_entity.id
_entity.type
_entity.pdbx_description
1 polymer ?
#
loop_
_entity_poly.entity_id
_entity_poly.type
_entity_poly.pdbx_seq_one_letter_code
_entity_poly.pdbx_strand_id
1 'polypeptide(L)'
;MKMRAREIGTIIRSLGCCPSEGELHDLIAEVFTPGSEGTPRLHVPANAVEIVQVHSDSQSFLEEEEPTGYIRFEKFLPVMTEILLERRYRPIPEDVLLRAFEVLDTAKRGFLTKDELIKYMTEEGEPFSQEEMEEMLSAAIDPESNSINYKDYISMMVIDEN
;
A
#
# COMPACT_ATOMS: atom_id res chain seq x y z
N MET A 1 0.67 9.17 14.89
CA MET A 1 0.90 7.70 14.94
C MET A 1 2.02 7.35 13.95
N LYS A 2 2.94 6.42 14.26
CA LYS A 2 4.03 6.03 13.34
C LYS A 2 3.70 4.68 12.70
N MET A 3 3.88 4.59 11.38
CA MET A 3 3.60 3.42 10.56
C MET A 3 4.87 2.99 9.84
N ARG A 4 5.12 1.69 9.69
CA ARG A 4 6.24 1.17 8.89
C ARG A 4 5.92 1.28 7.41
N ALA A 5 6.96 1.39 6.58
CA ALA A 5 6.83 1.36 5.11
C ALA A 5 6.06 0.12 4.60
N ARG A 6 6.32 -1.06 5.17
CA ARG A 6 5.57 -2.30 4.90
C ARG A 6 4.07 -2.15 5.11
N GLU A 7 3.67 -1.54 6.24
CA GLU A 7 2.26 -1.42 6.63
C GLU A 7 1.48 -0.54 5.64
N ILE A 8 2.15 0.43 5.01
CA ILE A 8 1.55 1.27 3.97
C ILE A 8 1.15 0.43 2.76
N GLY A 9 2.05 -0.43 2.29
CA GLY A 9 1.76 -1.34 1.20
C GLY A 9 0.56 -2.24 1.51
N THR A 10 0.46 -2.75 2.74
CA THR A 10 -0.69 -3.54 3.20
C THR A 10 -1.97 -2.72 3.18
N ILE A 11 -1.97 -1.51 3.76
CA ILE A 11 -3.16 -0.64 3.82
C ILE A 11 -3.66 -0.28 2.42
N ILE A 12 -2.76 0.10 1.51
CA ILE A 12 -3.14 0.46 0.14
C ILE A 12 -3.79 -0.72 -0.57
N ARG A 13 -3.23 -1.93 -0.41
CA ARG A 13 -3.79 -3.17 -0.97
C ARG A 13 -5.13 -3.55 -0.36
N SER A 14 -5.29 -3.38 0.96
CA SER A 14 -6.59 -3.58 1.63
C SER A 14 -7.67 -2.60 1.17
N LEU A 15 -7.29 -1.45 0.61
CA LEU A 15 -8.21 -0.48 0.01
C LEU A 15 -8.49 -0.78 -1.48
N GLY A 16 -8.07 -1.95 -1.99
CA GLY A 16 -8.28 -2.37 -3.38
C GLY A 16 -7.32 -1.74 -4.38
N CYS A 17 -6.33 -0.98 -3.91
CA CYS A 17 -5.31 -0.35 -4.74
C CYS A 17 -4.06 -1.23 -4.79
N CYS A 18 -3.55 -1.52 -5.98
CA CYS A 18 -2.38 -2.40 -6.12
C CYS A 18 -1.22 -1.70 -6.84
N PRO A 19 -0.51 -0.77 -6.16
CA PRO A 19 0.68 -0.17 -6.71
C PRO A 19 1.79 -1.21 -6.89
N SER A 20 2.59 -1.03 -7.94
CA SER A 20 3.89 -1.66 -8.08
C SER A 20 4.85 -1.20 -6.99
N GLU A 21 5.94 -1.94 -6.80
CA GLU A 21 6.96 -1.58 -5.80
C GLU A 21 7.55 -0.19 -6.06
N GLY A 22 7.78 0.17 -7.34
CA GLY A 22 8.22 1.50 -7.72
C GLY A 22 7.21 2.60 -7.36
N GLU A 23 5.91 2.38 -7.63
CA GLU A 23 4.86 3.33 -7.27
C GLU A 23 4.69 3.48 -5.76
N LEU A 24 4.88 2.40 -5.00
CA LEU A 24 4.88 2.44 -3.54
C LEU A 24 6.09 3.24 -3.02
N HIS A 25 7.27 3.06 -3.62
CA HIS A 25 8.45 3.87 -3.31
C HIS A 25 8.24 5.35 -3.63
N ASP A 26 7.65 5.67 -4.77
CA ASP A 26 7.34 7.04 -5.17
C ASP A 26 6.33 7.69 -4.21
N LEU A 27 5.31 6.96 -3.78
CA LEU A 27 4.35 7.41 -2.77
C LEU A 27 5.03 7.68 -1.43
N ILE A 28 5.85 6.74 -0.97
CA ILE A 28 6.60 6.88 0.28
C ILE A 28 7.49 8.13 0.20
N ALA A 29 8.18 8.33 -0.92
CA ALA A 29 8.98 9.54 -1.15
C ALA A 29 8.12 10.81 -1.13
N GLU A 30 6.97 10.82 -1.80
CA GLU A 30 6.01 11.94 -1.82
C GLU A 30 5.59 12.33 -0.40
N VAL A 31 5.31 11.35 0.46
CA VAL A 31 4.95 11.56 1.88
C VAL A 31 6.09 12.17 2.71
N PHE A 32 7.35 11.89 2.34
CA PHE A 32 8.53 12.46 2.99
C PHE A 32 8.98 13.80 2.39
N THR A 33 8.47 14.22 1.22
CA THR A 33 8.83 15.53 0.67
C THR A 33 8.19 16.67 1.46
N PRO A 34 8.99 17.59 2.05
CA PRO A 34 8.45 18.80 2.66
C PRO A 34 8.01 19.76 1.54
N GLY A 35 6.71 19.81 1.23
CA GLY A 35 6.22 20.76 0.22
C GLY A 35 4.75 20.69 -0.17
N SER A 36 4.03 19.59 0.11
CA SER A 36 2.59 19.47 -0.19
C SER A 36 1.70 19.84 1.01
N GLU A 37 2.06 20.88 1.77
CA GLU A 37 1.00 21.59 2.49
C GLU A 37 0.11 22.21 1.43
N GLY A 38 -1.06 21.60 1.23
CA GLY A 38 -2.19 22.17 0.51
C GLY A 38 -2.64 23.46 1.20
N THR A 39 -1.83 24.51 1.09
CA THR A 39 -2.27 25.87 1.31
C THR A 39 -3.24 26.16 0.16
N PRO A 40 -4.54 26.37 0.43
CA PRO A 40 -5.39 26.93 -0.60
C PRO A 40 -4.79 28.30 -0.90
N ARG A 41 -4.22 28.47 -2.10
CA ARG A 41 -3.77 29.77 -2.58
C ARG A 41 -5.01 30.67 -2.71
N LEU A 42 -5.41 31.29 -1.61
CA LEU A 42 -6.28 32.46 -1.67
C LEU A 42 -5.44 33.56 -2.34
N HIS A 43 -5.82 33.93 -3.55
CA HIS A 43 -5.24 35.05 -4.27
C HIS A 43 -5.48 36.33 -3.48
N VAL A 44 -4.51 36.73 -2.66
CA VAL A 44 -4.46 38.07 -2.06
C VAL A 44 -3.82 39.02 -3.08
N PRO A 45 -4.53 40.08 -3.51
CA PRO A 45 -3.98 41.05 -4.46
C PRO A 45 -2.79 41.79 -3.84
N ALA A 46 -1.84 42.17 -4.68
CA ALA A 46 -0.48 42.66 -4.36
C ALA A 46 -0.39 44.01 -3.60
N ASN A 47 -1.47 44.45 -2.95
CA ASN A 47 -1.60 45.80 -2.40
C ASN A 47 -1.83 45.84 -0.87
N ALA A 48 -1.76 44.71 -0.18
CA ALA A 48 -1.85 44.66 1.28
C ALA A 48 -0.44 44.62 1.89
N VAL A 49 0.16 45.80 2.09
CA VAL A 49 1.42 45.96 2.83
C VAL A 49 1.12 46.64 4.18
N GLU A 50 1.78 46.12 5.23
CA GLU A 50 1.86 46.62 6.62
C GLU A 50 0.57 46.47 7.45
N ILE A 51 0.56 45.78 8.59
CA ILE A 51 1.30 46.02 9.84
C ILE A 51 1.32 44.65 10.58
N VAL A 52 2.44 44.09 11.04
CA VAL A 52 2.95 44.17 12.42
C VAL A 52 4.38 43.59 12.39
N GLN A 53 5.34 44.34 12.92
CA GLN A 53 6.68 43.82 13.26
C GLN A 53 6.70 43.42 14.75
N VAL A 54 7.62 42.49 15.07
CA VAL A 54 8.12 42.04 16.39
C VAL A 54 7.14 41.21 17.26
N HIS A 55 7.46 40.03 17.78
CA HIS A 55 8.72 39.45 18.29
C HIS A 55 8.66 37.90 18.24
N SER A 56 9.84 37.28 18.15
CA SER A 56 10.16 35.87 18.47
C SER A 56 9.25 34.80 17.88
N ASP A 57 9.66 34.15 16.79
CA ASP A 57 9.17 32.80 16.55
C ASP A 57 10.27 31.97 15.90
N SER A 58 10.71 30.98 16.68
CA SER A 58 11.07 29.64 16.28
C SER A 58 11.63 29.53 14.87
N GLN A 59 12.97 29.42 14.79
CA GLN A 59 13.55 28.57 13.76
C GLN A 59 12.91 27.19 13.96
N SER A 60 11.81 26.90 13.27
CA SER A 60 11.41 25.54 12.99
C SER A 60 12.50 25.02 12.06
N PHE A 61 13.56 24.51 12.68
CA PHE A 61 14.42 23.52 12.07
C PHE A 61 13.47 22.56 11.35
N LEU A 62 13.49 22.62 10.02
CA LEU A 62 13.17 21.45 9.24
C LEU A 62 14.23 20.44 9.68
N GLU A 63 13.93 19.69 10.73
CA GLU A 63 14.56 18.39 10.92
C GLU A 63 14.27 17.68 9.61
N GLU A 64 15.28 17.62 8.74
CA GLU A 64 15.40 16.56 7.76
C GLU A 64 15.33 15.28 8.58
N GLU A 65 14.10 14.82 8.82
CA GLU A 65 13.89 13.54 9.43
C GLU A 65 14.53 12.55 8.48
N GLU A 66 15.65 11.97 8.94
CA GLU A 66 16.21 10.79 8.31
C GLU A 66 15.07 9.82 8.03
N PRO A 67 15.07 9.12 6.89
CA PRO A 67 14.04 8.14 6.59
C PRO A 67 14.14 7.02 7.63
N THR A 68 13.42 7.16 8.73
CA THR A 68 13.50 6.29 9.91
C THR A 68 12.94 4.89 9.63
N GLY A 69 12.51 4.61 8.40
CA GLY A 69 11.67 3.46 8.05
C GLY A 69 10.22 3.62 8.51
N TYR A 70 9.88 4.75 9.14
CA TYR A 70 8.55 5.06 9.64
C TYR A 70 8.00 6.34 9.02
N ILE A 71 6.71 6.30 8.69
CA ILE A 71 5.90 7.41 8.20
C ILE A 71 4.90 7.83 9.28
N ARG A 72 4.70 9.13 9.45
CA ARG A 72 3.61 9.66 10.28
C ARG A 72 2.28 9.50 9.57
N PHE A 73 1.29 8.96 10.28
CA PHE A 73 -0.08 8.82 9.77
C PHE A 73 -0.64 10.16 9.24
N GLU A 74 -0.32 11.26 9.90
CA GLU A 74 -0.76 12.61 9.56
C GLU A 74 -0.20 13.09 8.20
N LYS A 75 0.94 12.52 7.77
CA LYS A 75 1.53 12.76 6.45
C LYS A 75 1.01 11.76 5.40
N PHE A 76 0.74 10.52 5.80
CA PHE A 76 0.18 9.49 4.92
C PHE A 76 -1.26 9.81 4.47
N LEU A 77 -2.12 10.22 5.40
CA LEU A 77 -3.56 10.36 5.17
C LEU A 77 -3.92 11.31 4.00
N PRO A 78 -3.39 12.54 3.88
CA PRO A 78 -3.74 13.43 2.78
C PRO A 78 -3.34 12.86 1.41
N VAL A 79 -2.13 12.31 1.30
CA VAL A 79 -1.61 11.68 0.07
C VAL A 79 -2.48 10.49 -0.33
N MET A 80 -2.81 9.62 0.62
CA MET A 80 -3.65 8.46 0.35
C MET A 80 -5.09 8.85 -0.04
N THR A 81 -5.63 9.91 0.59
CA THR A 81 -6.97 10.43 0.24
C THR A 81 -7.01 10.90 -1.21
N GLU A 82 -5.99 11.64 -1.66
CA GLU A 82 -5.86 12.08 -3.05
C GLU A 82 -5.76 10.89 -4.02
N ILE A 83 -4.91 9.90 -3.71
CA ILE A 83 -4.76 8.67 -4.51
C ILE A 83 -6.09 7.94 -4.70
N LEU A 84 -6.90 7.80 -3.63
CA LEU A 84 -8.20 7.14 -3.69
C LEU A 84 -9.20 7.93 -4.52
N LEU A 85 -9.23 9.26 -4.36
CA LEU A 85 -10.13 10.14 -5.11
C LEU A 85 -9.78 10.16 -6.61
N GLU A 86 -8.49 10.16 -6.93
CA GLU A 86 -7.99 10.17 -8.30
C GLU A 86 -7.93 8.78 -8.94
N ARG A 87 -8.20 7.71 -8.17
CA ARG A 87 -8.06 6.32 -8.60
C ARG A 87 -6.70 6.05 -9.27
N ARG A 88 -5.62 6.60 -8.68
CA ARG A 88 -4.24 6.51 -9.21
C ARG A 88 -3.78 5.05 -9.39
N TYR A 89 -4.21 4.17 -8.49
CA TYR A 89 -3.89 2.74 -8.55
C TYR A 89 -5.11 1.91 -8.88
N ARG A 90 -4.96 0.98 -9.81
CA ARG A 90 -6.05 0.08 -10.22
C ARG A 90 -5.97 -1.24 -9.45
N PRO A 91 -7.10 -1.94 -9.31
CA PRO A 91 -7.10 -3.34 -8.90
C PRO A 91 -6.26 -4.20 -9.86
N ILE A 92 -5.71 -5.30 -9.35
CA ILE A 92 -4.98 -6.26 -10.19
C ILE A 92 -5.99 -6.99 -11.07
N PRO A 93 -5.80 -7.05 -12.40
CA PRO A 93 -6.64 -7.85 -13.27
C PRO A 93 -6.60 -9.33 -12.91
N GLU A 94 -7.75 -10.01 -12.99
CA GLU A 94 -7.88 -11.44 -12.69
C GLU A 94 -6.91 -12.32 -13.49
N ASP A 95 -6.68 -12.01 -14.77
CA ASP A 95 -5.78 -12.76 -15.65
C ASP A 95 -4.30 -12.67 -15.23
N VAL A 96 -3.92 -11.58 -14.56
CA VAL A 96 -2.58 -11.39 -14.01
C VAL A 96 -2.40 -12.27 -12.77
N LEU A 97 -3.39 -12.28 -11.87
CA LEU A 97 -3.39 -13.15 -10.70
C LEU A 97 -3.37 -14.63 -11.11
N LEU A 98 -4.22 -15.00 -12.07
CA LEU A 98 -4.28 -16.37 -12.58
C LEU A 98 -2.92 -16.83 -13.11
N ARG A 99 -2.27 -16.00 -13.93
CA ARG A 99 -0.93 -16.30 -14.46
C ARG A 99 0.12 -16.43 -13.36
N ALA A 100 0.05 -15.62 -12.30
CA ALA A 100 0.97 -15.71 -11.17
C ALA A 100 0.84 -17.07 -10.46
N PHE A 101 -0.38 -17.50 -10.13
CA PHE A 101 -0.62 -18.82 -9.52
C PHE A 101 -0.24 -19.97 -10.45
N GLU A 102 -0.49 -19.84 -11.74
CA GLU A 102 -0.10 -20.81 -12.75
C GLU A 102 1.42 -21.00 -12.90
N VAL A 103 2.23 -20.01 -12.51
CA VAL A 103 3.70 -20.14 -12.43
C VAL A 103 4.10 -20.98 -11.21
N LEU A 104 3.37 -20.85 -10.10
CA LEU A 104 3.61 -21.63 -8.88
C LEU A 104 3.19 -23.10 -9.06
N ASP A 105 2.07 -23.33 -9.76
CA ASP A 105 1.54 -24.64 -10.11
C ASP A 105 2.25 -25.24 -11.34
N THR A 106 3.51 -25.65 -11.13
CA THR A 106 4.35 -26.25 -12.18
C THR A 106 3.73 -27.50 -12.83
N ALA A 107 2.85 -28.19 -12.12
CA ALA A 107 2.14 -29.39 -12.58
C ALA A 107 0.81 -29.07 -13.29
N LYS A 108 0.38 -27.80 -13.34
CA LYS A 108 -0.86 -27.33 -13.97
C LYS A 108 -2.10 -28.09 -13.47
N ARG A 109 -2.16 -28.38 -12.17
CA ARG A 109 -3.26 -29.10 -11.54
C ARG A 109 -4.52 -28.26 -11.35
N GLY A 110 -4.40 -26.93 -11.34
CA GLY A 110 -5.50 -26.03 -10.98
C GLY A 110 -5.55 -25.66 -9.49
N PHE A 111 -4.61 -26.16 -8.69
CA PHE A 111 -4.56 -25.91 -7.24
C PHE A 111 -3.14 -25.99 -6.69
N LEU A 112 -2.92 -25.29 -5.57
CA LEU A 112 -1.71 -25.39 -4.75
C LEU A 112 -2.00 -26.12 -3.44
N THR A 113 -1.03 -26.89 -2.97
CA THR A 113 -1.03 -27.42 -1.60
C THR A 113 -0.56 -26.34 -0.62
N LYS A 114 -0.90 -26.52 0.66
CA LYS A 114 -0.42 -25.65 1.74
C LYS A 114 1.12 -25.53 1.74
N ASP A 115 1.82 -26.65 1.59
CA ASP A 115 3.29 -26.65 1.63
C ASP A 115 3.91 -25.93 0.43
N GLU A 116 3.32 -26.07 -0.76
CA GLU A 116 3.75 -25.33 -1.95
C GLU A 116 3.58 -23.82 -1.75
N LEU A 117 2.42 -23.38 -1.24
CA LEU A 117 2.18 -21.96 -1.00
C LEU A 117 3.10 -21.38 0.09
N ILE A 118 3.26 -22.10 1.21
CA ILE A 118 4.18 -21.70 2.29
C ILE A 118 5.58 -21.50 1.75
N LYS A 119 6.07 -22.48 0.97
CA LYS A 119 7.40 -22.40 0.39
C LYS A 119 7.61 -21.12 -0.40
N TYR A 120 6.73 -20.82 -1.37
CA TYR A 120 6.90 -19.63 -2.21
C TYR A 120 6.75 -18.32 -1.42
N MET A 121 5.83 -18.25 -0.47
CA MET A 121 5.59 -17.03 0.30
C MET A 121 6.61 -16.79 1.44
N THR A 122 7.47 -17.76 1.74
CA THR A 122 8.54 -17.64 2.76
C THR A 122 9.96 -17.64 2.17
N GLU A 123 10.16 -18.20 0.97
CA GLU A 123 11.47 -18.27 0.32
C GLU A 123 11.69 -17.19 -0.75
N GLU A 124 10.63 -16.67 -1.36
CA GLU A 124 10.72 -15.70 -2.47
C GLU A 124 10.22 -14.30 -2.06
N GLY A 125 10.96 -13.26 -2.46
CA GLY A 125 10.59 -11.88 -2.21
C GLY A 125 10.70 -11.45 -0.74
N GLU A 126 9.76 -10.62 -0.29
CA GLU A 126 9.66 -10.25 1.13
C GLU A 126 8.87 -11.35 1.87
N PRO A 127 9.51 -12.11 2.78
CA PRO A 127 8.88 -13.26 3.38
C PRO A 127 7.70 -12.85 4.27
N PHE A 128 6.65 -13.64 4.19
CA PHE A 128 5.50 -13.53 5.08
C PHE A 128 5.93 -13.94 6.49
N SER A 129 5.45 -13.18 7.47
CA SER A 129 5.49 -13.59 8.87
C SER A 129 4.59 -14.79 9.09
N GLN A 130 4.77 -15.48 10.22
CA GLN A 130 3.95 -16.64 10.56
C GLN A 130 2.46 -16.29 10.68
N GLU A 131 2.16 -15.10 11.20
CA GLU A 131 0.80 -14.56 11.32
C GLU A 131 0.20 -14.27 9.94
N GLU A 132 0.91 -13.54 9.07
CA GLU A 132 0.46 -13.26 7.69
C GLU A 132 0.22 -14.56 6.90
N MET A 133 1.06 -15.58 7.11
CA MET A 133 0.90 -16.89 6.48
C MET A 133 -0.36 -17.62 6.99
N GLU A 134 -0.59 -17.61 8.30
CA GLU A 134 -1.75 -18.27 8.91
C GLU A 134 -3.06 -17.61 8.45
N GLU A 135 -3.09 -16.28 8.42
CA GLU A 135 -4.22 -15.52 7.87
C GLU A 135 -4.47 -15.87 6.40
N MET A 136 -3.43 -15.86 5.56
CA MET A 136 -3.55 -16.21 4.14
C MET A 136 -4.12 -17.62 3.95
N LEU A 137 -3.58 -18.62 4.66
CA LEU A 137 -4.02 -19.99 4.54
C LEU A 137 -5.45 -20.18 5.05
N SER A 138 -5.84 -19.47 6.12
CA SER A 138 -7.20 -19.53 6.66
C SER A 138 -8.24 -18.99 5.67
N ALA A 139 -7.86 -18.01 4.84
CA ALA A 139 -8.72 -17.44 3.82
C ALA A 139 -8.73 -18.23 2.50
N ALA A 140 -7.61 -18.91 2.17
CA ALA A 140 -7.40 -19.51 0.85
C ALA A 140 -7.65 -21.02 0.77
N ILE A 141 -7.55 -21.75 1.89
CA ILE A 141 -7.72 -23.21 1.89
C ILE A 141 -9.20 -23.55 1.80
N ASP A 142 -9.55 -24.35 0.80
CA ASP A 142 -10.86 -24.99 0.73
C ASP A 142 -10.96 -26.11 1.80
N PRO A 143 -11.99 -26.09 2.68
CA PRO A 143 -12.10 -27.01 3.80
C PRO A 143 -12.38 -28.45 3.39
N GLU A 144 -12.90 -28.70 2.18
CA GLU A 144 -13.21 -30.05 1.70
C GLU A 144 -11.98 -30.74 1.10
N SER A 145 -11.25 -30.02 0.25
CA SER A 145 -10.07 -30.52 -0.46
C SER A 145 -8.76 -30.33 0.31
N ASN A 146 -8.76 -29.47 1.34
CA ASN A 146 -7.57 -29.04 2.06
C ASN A 146 -6.47 -28.50 1.12
N SER A 147 -6.89 -27.79 0.07
CA SER A 147 -6.03 -27.24 -0.97
C SER A 147 -6.49 -25.84 -1.38
N ILE A 148 -5.61 -25.06 -2.02
CA ILE A 148 -5.93 -23.74 -2.54
C ILE A 148 -6.30 -23.86 -4.01
N ASN A 149 -7.59 -23.86 -4.32
CA ASN A 149 -8.07 -23.67 -5.69
C ASN A 149 -7.94 -22.19 -6.04
N TYR A 150 -6.91 -21.84 -6.80
CA TYR A 150 -6.58 -20.44 -7.02
C TYR A 150 -7.59 -19.70 -7.89
N LYS A 151 -8.37 -20.38 -8.75
CA LYS A 151 -9.43 -19.69 -9.52
C LYS A 151 -10.53 -19.21 -8.59
N ASP A 152 -11.00 -20.10 -7.72
CA ASP A 152 -12.04 -19.80 -6.74
C ASP A 152 -11.55 -18.73 -5.76
N TYR A 153 -10.31 -18.86 -5.29
CA TYR A 153 -9.69 -17.89 -4.40
C TYR A 153 -9.54 -16.50 -5.05
N ILE A 154 -9.12 -16.42 -6.32
CA ILE A 154 -9.03 -15.14 -7.04
C ILE A 154 -10.41 -14.50 -7.20
N SER A 155 -11.44 -15.26 -7.56
CA SER A 155 -12.81 -14.73 -7.66
C SER A 155 -13.32 -14.17 -6.33
N MET A 156 -12.81 -14.64 -5.18
CA MET A 156 -13.11 -14.06 -3.86
C MET A 156 -12.28 -12.80 -3.55
N MET A 157 -11.12 -12.63 -4.17
CA MET A 157 -10.25 -11.46 -3.98
C MET A 157 -10.65 -10.26 -4.83
N VAL A 158 -11.26 -10.49 -5.99
CA VAL A 158 -11.76 -9.42 -6.86
C VAL A 158 -13.07 -8.90 -6.28
N ILE A 159 -13.09 -7.65 -5.84
CA ILE A 159 -14.32 -6.97 -5.43
C ILE A 159 -15.07 -6.59 -6.71
N ASP A 160 -16.26 -7.16 -6.92
CA ASP A 160 -17.18 -6.68 -7.95
C ASP A 160 -17.54 -5.21 -7.63
N GLU A 161 -17.19 -4.29 -8.53
CA GLU A 161 -17.74 -2.92 -8.52
C GLU A 161 -19.24 -3.01 -8.85
N ASN A 162 -20.08 -3.28 -7.85
CA ASN A 162 -21.53 -3.28 -7.97
C ASN A 162 -22.17 -1.92 -7.67
#